data_AF-A0A3G3GTF8-F1
#
_entry.id   AF-A0A3G3GTF8-F1
#
_cell.length_a   1.000
_cell.length_b   1.000
_cell.length_c   1.000
_cell.angle_alpha   90.00
_cell.angle_beta   90.00
_cell.angle_gamma   90.00
#
_symmetry.space_group_name_H-M   'P 1'
#
loop_
_entity.id
_entity.type
_entity.pdbx_description
1 polymer ?
#
loop_
_entity_poly.entity_id
_entity_poly.type
_entity_poly.pdbx_seq_one_letter_code
_entity_poly.pdbx_strand_id
1 'polypeptide(L)'
;MTSHTARNPLKFFLFALLLIAVDQASKLLVHHYMAPGFAGQVRLIGDWFKLYYVTNPGMAFGMQIDHEYGKLFLTTFRLGAMVFIAWYIVRLSVRGAASGLLWAMAMILAGAIGNLIDSIFYGVLIGNAPYGSPTPWFHGQVIDMVFVDFWEGFVPEWVPVWGGQYYTTPIFNFADACIFVGVCIILIFQGTFFPRLDEPQDEVESDETTEAIAIENPTDEAVVATTDAIATEQLTEVSESSELESNNLTENEDPTQETPSEPAEEVQPTSETPLAEGHVSNPDKDTNS
;
A
#
# COMPACT_ATOMS: atom_id res chain seq x y z
N MET A 1 -29.03 -19.40 -0.08
CA MET A 1 -29.14 -18.48 1.08
C MET A 1 -28.03 -18.79 2.07
N THR A 2 -26.98 -17.97 2.14
CA THR A 2 -26.00 -18.07 3.24
C THR A 2 -26.61 -17.44 4.47
N SER A 3 -26.77 -18.20 5.57
CA SER A 3 -27.24 -17.65 6.83
C SER A 3 -26.26 -16.59 7.34
N HIS A 4 -26.69 -15.34 7.44
CA HIS A 4 -25.90 -14.22 7.97
C HIS A 4 -25.88 -14.27 9.50
N THR A 5 -25.23 -15.29 10.06
CA THR A 5 -24.92 -15.33 11.49
C THR A 5 -23.70 -14.45 11.76
N ALA A 6 -23.80 -13.55 12.74
CA ALA A 6 -22.67 -12.76 13.20
C ALA A 6 -21.49 -13.69 13.53
N ARG A 7 -20.29 -13.30 13.11
CA ARG A 7 -19.06 -14.08 13.33
C ARG A 7 -18.19 -13.38 14.35
N ASN A 8 -17.56 -14.16 15.22
CA ASN A 8 -16.55 -13.64 16.13
C ASN A 8 -15.30 -13.21 15.32
N PRO A 9 -14.91 -11.92 15.33
CA PRO A 9 -13.77 -11.44 14.55
C PRO A 9 -12.42 -11.95 15.09
N LEU A 10 -12.35 -12.38 16.36
CA LEU A 10 -11.11 -12.73 17.06
C LEU A 10 -10.27 -13.76 16.30
N LYS A 11 -10.89 -14.79 15.73
CA LYS A 11 -10.16 -15.84 15.00
C LYS A 11 -9.40 -15.33 13.78
N PHE A 12 -9.92 -14.28 13.12
CA PHE A 12 -9.26 -13.67 11.96
C PHE A 12 -8.06 -12.84 12.41
N PHE A 13 -8.16 -12.15 13.55
CA PHE A 13 -7.02 -11.45 14.14
C PHE A 13 -5.94 -12.41 14.67
N LEU A 14 -6.32 -13.54 15.26
CA LEU A 14 -5.37 -14.57 15.68
C LEU A 14 -4.61 -15.16 14.49
N PHE A 15 -5.29 -15.35 13.37
CA PHE A 15 -4.65 -15.78 12.14
C PHE A 15 -3.73 -14.71 11.54
N ALA A 16 -4.15 -13.44 11.54
CA ALA A 16 -3.30 -12.34 11.12
C ALA A 16 -2.03 -12.27 12.00
N LEU A 17 -2.17 -12.44 13.32
CA LEU A 17 -1.06 -12.49 14.27
C LEU A 17 -0.09 -13.64 13.97
N LEU A 18 -0.60 -14.83 13.63
CA LEU A 18 0.22 -15.96 13.21
C LEU A 18 1.05 -15.63 11.96
N LEU A 19 0.41 -15.03 10.94
CA LEU A 19 1.09 -14.64 9.70
C LEU A 19 2.16 -13.56 9.94
N ILE A 20 1.86 -12.57 10.80
CA ILE A 20 2.83 -11.55 11.22
C ILE A 20 4.03 -12.21 11.91
N ALA A 21 3.80 -13.18 12.80
CA ALA A 21 4.88 -13.89 13.48
C ALA A 21 5.78 -14.65 12.49
N VAL A 22 5.18 -15.30 11.48
CA VAL A 22 5.93 -15.99 10.42
C VAL A 22 6.74 -15.00 9.58
N ASP A 23 6.15 -13.87 9.18
CA ASP A 23 6.84 -12.80 8.45
C ASP A 23 8.07 -12.31 9.22
N GLN A 24 7.88 -11.88 10.47
CA GLN A 24 8.94 -11.33 11.29
C GLN A 24 10.02 -12.36 11.63
N ALA A 25 9.64 -13.62 11.89
CA ALA A 25 10.61 -14.70 12.08
C ALA A 25 11.45 -14.93 10.81
N SER A 26 10.83 -14.93 9.63
CA SER A 26 11.54 -15.13 8.36
C SER A 26 12.54 -13.99 8.09
N LYS A 27 12.15 -12.74 8.31
CA LYS A 27 13.00 -11.55 8.15
C LYS A 27 14.19 -11.56 9.09
N LEU A 28 13.97 -11.86 10.38
CA LEU A 28 15.04 -11.93 11.37
C LEU A 28 15.98 -13.10 11.12
N LEU A 29 15.48 -14.23 10.61
CA LEU A 29 16.32 -15.36 10.22
C LEU A 29 17.25 -14.97 9.06
N VAL A 30 16.72 -14.34 8.02
CA VAL A 30 17.52 -13.84 6.90
C VAL A 30 18.56 -12.82 7.38
N HIS A 31 18.15 -11.86 8.22
CA HIS A 31 19.03 -10.84 8.77
C HIS A 31 20.21 -11.44 9.56
N HIS A 32 19.99 -12.48 10.35
CA HIS A 32 21.02 -13.04 11.23
C HIS A 32 21.93 -14.07 10.56
N TYR A 33 21.40 -14.83 9.59
CA TYR A 33 22.10 -15.99 9.03
C TYR A 33 22.58 -15.81 7.59
N MET A 34 22.21 -14.72 6.92
CA MET A 34 22.61 -14.47 5.52
C MET A 34 23.45 -13.20 5.39
N ALA A 35 24.44 -13.25 4.51
CA ALA A 35 25.15 -12.04 4.08
C ALA A 35 24.27 -11.25 3.09
N PRO A 36 24.24 -9.90 3.15
CA PRO A 36 23.48 -9.10 2.20
C PRO A 36 24.04 -9.20 0.78
N GLY A 37 23.16 -9.06 -0.21
CA GLY A 37 23.50 -9.04 -1.63
C GLY A 37 23.78 -10.41 -2.25
N PHE A 38 24.30 -10.40 -3.49
CA PHE A 38 24.44 -11.60 -4.33
C PHE A 38 25.37 -12.68 -3.76
N ALA A 39 26.35 -12.31 -2.94
CA ALA A 39 27.30 -13.26 -2.36
C ALA A 39 26.65 -14.16 -1.29
N GLY A 40 25.58 -13.71 -0.64
CA GLY A 40 24.88 -14.46 0.40
C GLY A 40 23.66 -15.25 -0.07
N GLN A 41 23.46 -15.42 -1.38
CA GLN A 41 22.29 -16.11 -1.91
C GLN A 41 22.27 -17.60 -1.48
N VAL A 42 21.07 -18.11 -1.18
CA VAL A 42 20.84 -19.53 -0.87
C VAL A 42 19.86 -20.10 -1.88
N ARG A 43 20.31 -21.07 -2.69
CA ARG A 43 19.46 -21.74 -3.68
C ARG A 43 18.59 -22.77 -2.98
N LEU A 44 17.27 -22.61 -3.07
CA LEU A 44 16.30 -23.51 -2.46
C LEU A 44 15.85 -24.59 -3.43
N ILE A 45 15.47 -24.21 -4.66
CA ILE A 45 15.07 -25.14 -5.70
C ILE A 45 15.72 -24.72 -7.02
N GLY A 46 16.75 -25.46 -7.42
CA GLY A 46 17.53 -25.17 -8.63
C GLY A 46 18.00 -23.72 -8.69
N ASP A 47 18.05 -23.19 -9.90
CA ASP A 47 18.43 -21.79 -10.14
C ASP A 47 17.22 -20.84 -10.20
N TRP A 48 16.00 -21.34 -10.05
CA TRP A 48 14.78 -20.54 -10.19
C TRP A 48 14.20 -20.06 -8.87
N PHE A 49 14.46 -20.75 -7.75
CA PHE A 49 13.97 -20.32 -6.44
C PHE A 49 15.12 -20.16 -5.45
N LYS A 50 15.37 -18.90 -5.06
CA LYS A 50 16.52 -18.50 -4.25
C LYS A 50 16.07 -17.60 -3.10
N LEU A 51 16.77 -17.70 -1.98
CA LEU A 51 16.73 -16.68 -0.94
C LEU A 51 17.86 -15.68 -1.16
N TYR A 52 17.53 -14.41 -1.03
CA TYR A 52 18.43 -13.28 -1.02
C TYR A 52 18.27 -12.53 0.29
N TYR A 53 19.26 -11.70 0.63
CA TYR A 53 19.07 -10.70 1.67
C TYR A 53 19.26 -9.33 1.06
N VAL A 54 18.13 -8.64 0.83
CA VAL A 54 18.08 -7.28 0.29
C VAL A 54 17.21 -6.42 1.19
N THR A 55 17.65 -5.19 1.46
CA THR A 55 16.85 -4.22 2.20
C THR A 55 16.24 -3.20 1.24
N ASN A 56 14.93 -3.01 1.35
CA ASN A 56 14.18 -2.10 0.52
C ASN A 56 13.79 -0.86 1.34
N PRO A 57 14.25 0.35 0.96
CA PRO A 57 13.89 1.57 1.68
C PRO A 57 12.41 1.94 1.58
N GLY A 58 11.63 1.25 0.73
CA GLY A 58 10.21 1.49 0.52
C GLY A 58 9.93 2.28 -0.77
N MET A 59 10.74 2.09 -1.82
CA MET A 59 10.48 2.73 -3.12
C MET A 59 9.40 1.95 -3.87
N ALA A 60 8.32 2.63 -4.27
CA ALA A 60 7.37 2.09 -5.23
C ALA A 60 7.76 2.56 -6.64
N PHE A 61 7.93 1.62 -7.58
CA PHE A 61 8.17 1.89 -9.01
C PHE A 61 9.44 2.70 -9.35
N GLY A 62 10.51 2.59 -8.54
CA GLY A 62 11.77 3.29 -8.81
C GLY A 62 11.71 4.82 -8.71
N MET A 63 10.57 5.40 -8.32
CA MET A 63 10.44 6.83 -8.06
C MET A 63 10.97 7.15 -6.67
N GLN A 64 12.10 7.86 -6.62
CA GLN A 64 12.62 8.49 -5.41
C GLN A 64 11.81 9.77 -5.14
N ILE A 65 10.62 9.62 -4.55
CA ILE A 65 9.95 10.78 -3.95
C ILE A 65 10.85 11.25 -2.81
N ASP A 66 11.10 12.56 -2.77
CA ASP A 66 11.97 13.28 -1.84
C ASP A 66 12.19 12.53 -0.52
N HIS A 67 13.46 12.15 -0.27
CA HIS A 67 13.86 11.00 0.55
C HIS A 67 13.30 11.02 1.98
N GLU A 68 13.04 12.21 2.54
CA GLU A 68 12.54 12.36 3.91
C GLU A 68 11.00 12.22 3.98
N TYR A 69 10.26 12.87 3.09
CA TYR A 69 8.79 12.90 3.16
C TYR A 69 8.12 11.71 2.48
N GLY A 70 8.72 11.16 1.42
CA GLY A 70 8.14 10.04 0.67
C GLY A 70 7.95 8.80 1.54
N LYS A 71 8.97 8.46 2.35
CA LYS A 71 8.92 7.30 3.23
C LYS A 71 7.94 7.48 4.40
N LEU A 72 7.92 8.65 5.01
CA LEU A 72 6.99 8.98 6.09
C LEU A 72 5.54 8.91 5.59
N PHE A 73 5.27 9.43 4.38
CA PHE A 73 3.95 9.37 3.76
C PHE A 73 3.51 7.92 3.54
N LEU A 74 4.34 7.08 2.92
CA LEU A 74 4.02 5.67 2.68
C LEU A 74 3.73 4.92 3.99
N THR A 75 4.52 5.19 5.03
CA THR A 75 4.34 4.60 6.36
C THR A 75 3.04 5.07 7.01
N THR A 76 2.74 6.36 6.93
CA THR A 76 1.51 6.96 7.49
C THR A 76 0.25 6.48 6.75
N PHE A 77 0.31 6.42 5.42
CA PHE A 77 -0.76 5.86 4.59
C PHE A 77 -1.03 4.40 4.95
N ARG A 78 0.02 3.58 5.10
CA ARG A 78 -0.09 2.17 5.52
C ARG A 78 -0.72 2.05 6.91
N LEU A 79 -0.37 2.95 7.83
CA LEU A 79 -0.95 3.01 9.17
C LEU A 79 -2.46 3.30 9.10
N GLY A 80 -2.89 4.27 8.31
CA GLY A 80 -4.32 4.54 8.07
C GLY A 80 -5.05 3.35 7.44
N ALA A 81 -4.45 2.73 6.41
CA ALA A 81 -5.01 1.59 5.72
C ALA A 81 -5.21 0.37 6.64
N MET A 82 -4.25 0.04 7.52
CA MET A 82 -4.40 -1.09 8.44
C MET A 82 -5.51 -0.85 9.50
N VAL A 83 -5.65 0.38 10.00
CA VAL A 83 -6.72 0.73 10.95
C VAL A 83 -8.08 0.58 10.27
N PHE A 84 -8.20 1.07 9.04
CA PHE A 84 -9.40 0.91 8.24
C PHE A 84 -9.72 -0.58 7.98
N ILE A 85 -8.74 -1.38 7.57
CA ILE A 85 -8.94 -2.82 7.30
C ILE A 85 -9.36 -3.54 8.59
N ALA A 86 -8.69 -3.30 9.72
CA ALA A 86 -9.04 -3.91 11.00
C ALA A 86 -10.46 -3.56 11.44
N TRP A 87 -10.84 -2.28 11.36
CA TRP A 87 -12.22 -1.84 11.61
C TRP A 87 -13.21 -2.50 10.66
N TYR A 88 -12.86 -2.61 9.37
CA TYR A 88 -13.74 -3.17 8.36
C TYR A 88 -13.94 -4.69 8.54
N ILE A 89 -12.92 -5.43 8.97
CA ILE A 89 -13.04 -6.84 9.39
C ILE A 89 -14.07 -6.97 10.51
N VAL A 90 -14.01 -6.13 11.56
CA VAL A 90 -14.97 -6.16 12.67
C VAL A 90 -16.38 -5.88 12.15
N ARG A 91 -16.55 -4.80 11.38
CA ARG A 91 -17.85 -4.40 10.80
C ARG A 91 -18.46 -5.51 9.95
N LEU A 92 -17.68 -6.14 9.06
CA LEU A 92 -18.14 -7.22 8.19
C LEU A 92 -18.39 -8.54 8.94
N SER A 93 -17.60 -8.82 9.98
CA SER A 93 -17.79 -10.00 10.83
C SER A 93 -19.13 -9.96 11.56
N VAL A 94 -19.48 -8.79 12.12
CA VAL A 94 -20.76 -8.57 12.80
C VAL A 94 -21.94 -8.64 11.82
N ARG A 95 -21.75 -8.18 10.57
CA ARG A 95 -22.74 -8.27 9.49
C ARG A 95 -22.86 -9.66 8.83
N GLY A 96 -22.12 -10.66 9.33
CA GLY A 96 -22.19 -12.02 8.79
C GLY A 96 -21.70 -12.14 7.35
N ALA A 97 -20.67 -11.38 6.94
CA ALA A 97 -20.06 -11.47 5.62
C ALA A 97 -19.47 -12.87 5.34
N ALA A 98 -19.15 -13.19 4.09
CA ALA A 98 -18.52 -14.46 3.73
C ALA A 98 -17.21 -14.70 4.51
N SER A 99 -16.97 -15.93 4.97
CA SER A 99 -15.77 -16.23 5.77
C SER A 99 -14.50 -16.08 4.95
N GLY A 100 -14.53 -16.49 3.68
CA GLY A 100 -13.42 -16.34 2.74
C GLY A 100 -12.95 -14.88 2.62
N LEU A 101 -13.89 -13.93 2.54
CA LEU A 101 -13.57 -12.50 2.52
C LEU A 101 -12.82 -12.07 3.78
N LEU A 102 -13.29 -12.49 4.96
CA LEU A 102 -12.66 -12.13 6.24
C LEU A 102 -11.26 -12.76 6.39
N TRP A 103 -11.05 -14.00 5.93
CA TRP A 103 -9.73 -14.62 5.88
C TRP A 103 -8.79 -13.87 4.92
N ALA A 104 -9.26 -13.51 3.74
CA ALA A 104 -8.47 -12.77 2.76
C ALA A 104 -8.06 -11.38 3.30
N MET A 105 -9.00 -10.66 3.92
CA MET A 105 -8.73 -9.39 4.59
C MET A 105 -7.74 -9.53 5.74
N ALA A 106 -7.79 -10.63 6.51
CA ALA A 106 -6.83 -10.89 7.56
C ALA A 106 -5.40 -11.10 7.03
N MET A 107 -5.23 -11.72 5.86
CA MET A 107 -3.92 -11.84 5.22
C MET A 107 -3.39 -10.48 4.74
N ILE A 108 -4.25 -9.65 4.14
CA ILE A 108 -3.88 -8.28 3.73
C ILE A 108 -3.47 -7.47 4.96
N LEU A 109 -4.24 -7.55 6.05
CA LEU A 109 -3.90 -6.89 7.32
C LEU A 109 -2.56 -7.37 7.86
N ALA A 110 -2.32 -8.68 7.87
CA ALA A 110 -1.07 -9.27 8.35
C ALA A 110 0.14 -8.76 7.57
N GLY A 111 0.08 -8.77 6.23
CA GLY A 111 1.17 -8.29 5.40
C GLY A 111 1.41 -6.78 5.55
N ALA A 112 0.33 -5.99 5.62
CA ALA A 112 0.44 -4.55 5.88
C ALA A 112 1.12 -4.26 7.23
N ILE A 113 0.76 -4.98 8.29
CA ILE A 113 1.39 -4.84 9.60
C ILE A 113 2.84 -5.34 9.59
N GLY A 114 3.13 -6.48 8.95
CA GLY A 114 4.49 -7.03 8.85
C GLY A 114 5.48 -6.02 8.25
N ASN A 115 5.16 -5.45 7.09
CA ASN A 115 6.02 -4.43 6.49
C ASN A 115 6.03 -3.11 7.28
N LEU A 116 4.96 -2.78 8.01
CA LEU A 116 4.95 -1.60 8.89
C LEU A 116 5.90 -1.77 10.08
N ILE A 117 5.99 -2.97 10.66
CA ILE A 117 6.91 -3.26 11.76
C ILE A 117 8.35 -2.96 11.31
N ASP A 118 8.75 -3.43 10.13
CA ASP A 118 10.08 -3.16 9.59
C ASP A 118 10.32 -1.66 9.45
N SER A 119 9.37 -0.94 8.83
CA SER A 119 9.50 0.50 8.60
C SER A 119 9.61 1.31 9.88
N ILE A 120 8.86 0.94 10.93
CA ILE A 120 8.87 1.66 12.21
C ILE A 120 10.08 1.29 13.07
N PHE A 121 10.38 0.00 13.20
CA PHE A 121 11.25 -0.51 14.27
C PHE A 121 12.64 -0.95 13.80
N TYR A 122 12.82 -1.45 12.57
CA TYR A 122 14.10 -2.09 12.21
C TYR A 122 15.27 -1.10 12.14
N GLY A 123 14.99 0.18 11.86
CA GLY A 123 16.02 1.22 11.94
C GLY A 123 16.61 1.35 13.34
N VAL A 124 15.81 1.09 14.38
CA VAL A 124 16.22 1.13 15.80
C VAL A 124 16.73 -0.22 16.28
N LEU A 125 16.01 -1.30 15.99
CA LEU A 125 16.26 -2.63 16.55
C LEU A 125 17.46 -3.34 15.91
N ILE A 126 17.66 -3.15 14.62
CA ILE A 126 18.72 -3.82 13.85
C ILE A 126 19.62 -2.83 13.07
N GLY A 127 19.43 -1.52 13.28
CA GLY A 127 20.29 -0.49 12.72
C GLY A 127 20.20 -0.36 11.19
N ASN A 128 19.10 -0.77 10.57
CA ASN A 128 18.99 -0.80 9.10
C ASN A 128 18.39 0.48 8.48
N ALA A 129 18.37 1.60 9.20
CA ALA A 129 17.92 2.87 8.64
C ALA A 129 18.93 3.40 7.60
N PRO A 130 18.49 3.94 6.45
CA PRO A 130 19.39 4.55 5.47
C PRO A 130 20.23 5.68 6.07
N TYR A 131 21.47 5.81 5.63
CA TYR A 131 22.33 6.94 5.99
C TYR A 131 21.66 8.26 5.61
N GLY A 132 21.68 9.23 6.52
CA GLY A 132 21.03 10.53 6.35
C GLY A 132 19.55 10.57 6.74
N SER A 133 18.96 9.47 7.23
CA SER A 133 17.59 9.51 7.76
C SER A 133 17.51 10.43 8.99
N PRO A 134 16.49 11.31 9.12
CA PRO A 134 16.34 12.21 10.26
C PRO A 134 16.30 11.48 11.60
N THR A 135 15.67 10.30 11.63
CA THR A 135 15.63 9.43 12.80
C THR A 135 15.67 7.96 12.38
N PRO A 136 16.17 7.04 13.22
CA PRO A 136 16.05 5.60 12.96
C PRO A 136 14.61 5.08 13.08
N TRP A 137 13.72 5.81 13.76
CA TRP A 137 12.29 5.50 13.83
C TRP A 137 11.59 5.83 12.52
N PHE A 138 10.66 4.99 12.08
CA PHE A 138 9.90 5.16 10.82
C PHE A 138 10.75 5.12 9.53
N HIS A 139 12.06 4.97 9.65
CA HIS A 139 13.00 4.92 8.52
C HIS A 139 13.66 3.55 8.36
N GLY A 140 13.22 2.52 9.08
CA GLY A 140 13.69 1.14 8.88
C GLY A 140 13.43 0.65 7.45
N GLN A 141 14.35 -0.12 6.88
CA GLN A 141 14.17 -0.74 5.57
C GLN A 141 13.43 -2.08 5.72
N VAL A 142 12.56 -2.39 4.75
CA VAL A 142 11.87 -3.68 4.67
C VAL A 142 12.87 -4.74 4.21
N ILE A 143 12.84 -5.93 4.82
CA ILE A 143 13.71 -7.03 4.41
C ILE A 143 12.99 -7.87 3.36
N ASP A 144 13.53 -7.90 2.15
CA ASP A 144 13.07 -8.71 1.03
C ASP A 144 14.01 -9.91 0.84
N MET A 145 13.43 -11.07 0.56
CA MET A 145 14.20 -12.33 0.62
C MET A 145 13.87 -13.34 -0.46
N VAL A 146 12.64 -13.39 -0.94
CA VAL A 146 12.20 -14.40 -1.90
C VAL A 146 12.50 -13.89 -3.30
N PHE A 147 13.39 -14.59 -4.01
CA PHE A 147 13.69 -14.33 -5.41
C PHE A 147 13.25 -15.53 -6.25
N VAL A 148 12.39 -15.24 -7.22
CA VAL A 148 11.91 -16.21 -8.21
C VAL A 148 12.47 -15.78 -9.56
N ASP A 149 13.37 -16.57 -10.13
CA ASP A 149 14.02 -16.27 -11.40
C ASP A 149 13.17 -16.85 -12.54
N PHE A 150 12.13 -16.11 -12.94
CA PHE A 150 11.24 -16.53 -14.03
C PHE A 150 11.66 -15.95 -15.38
N TRP A 151 12.04 -14.67 -15.41
CA TRP A 151 12.50 -13.99 -16.63
C TRP A 151 13.24 -12.68 -16.29
N GLU A 152 14.37 -12.45 -16.96
CA GLU A 152 15.09 -11.17 -16.96
C GLU A 152 15.46 -10.81 -18.40
N GLY A 153 15.33 -9.54 -18.76
CA GLY A 153 15.66 -9.10 -20.12
C GLY A 153 15.03 -7.79 -20.53
N PHE A 154 15.36 -7.36 -21.75
CA PHE A 154 14.75 -6.18 -22.34
C PHE A 154 13.31 -6.48 -22.75
N VAL A 155 12.39 -5.66 -22.26
CA VAL A 155 10.99 -5.68 -22.69
C VAL A 155 10.96 -5.29 -24.18
N PRO A 156 10.26 -6.05 -25.03
CA PRO A 156 10.17 -5.72 -26.46
C PRO A 156 9.67 -4.30 -26.70
N GLU A 157 10.25 -3.59 -27.67
CA GLU A 157 9.94 -2.18 -27.96
C GLU A 157 8.46 -1.92 -28.29
N TRP A 158 7.74 -2.94 -28.74
CA TRP A 158 6.32 -2.85 -29.06
C TRP A 158 5.41 -2.76 -27.82
N VAL A 159 5.93 -3.03 -26.62
CA VAL A 159 5.16 -2.95 -25.38
C VAL A 159 4.98 -1.48 -24.97
N PRO A 160 3.76 -0.96 -24.88
CA PRO A 160 3.53 0.41 -24.43
C PRO A 160 4.07 0.62 -23.01
N VAL A 161 4.59 1.81 -22.73
CA VAL A 161 5.10 2.25 -21.41
C VAL A 161 6.42 1.59 -20.95
N TRP A 162 6.64 0.30 -21.24
CA TRP A 162 7.81 -0.44 -20.75
C TRP A 162 8.77 -0.91 -21.84
N GLY A 163 8.43 -0.74 -23.12
CA GLY A 163 9.28 -1.14 -24.24
C GLY A 163 10.69 -0.57 -24.15
N GLY A 164 11.69 -1.43 -24.37
CA GLY A 164 13.11 -1.08 -24.31
C GLY A 164 13.70 -0.98 -22.90
N GLN A 165 12.90 -1.12 -21.83
CA GLN A 165 13.41 -1.15 -20.46
C GLN A 165 13.92 -2.54 -20.09
N TYR A 166 14.96 -2.60 -19.25
CA TYR A 166 15.44 -3.86 -18.69
C TYR A 166 14.57 -4.26 -17.50
N TYR A 167 13.93 -5.42 -17.59
CA TYR A 167 13.11 -5.99 -16.52
C TYR A 167 13.94 -6.95 -15.67
N THR A 168 13.82 -6.79 -14.36
CA THR A 168 14.30 -7.75 -13.36
C THR A 168 13.12 -8.26 -12.54
N THR A 169 13.17 -9.53 -12.13
CA THR A 169 12.08 -10.08 -11.31
C THR A 169 12.14 -9.46 -9.91
N PRO A 170 11.02 -8.94 -9.37
CA PRO A 170 11.03 -8.33 -8.04
C PRO A 170 11.34 -9.38 -6.96
N ILE A 171 12.17 -8.98 -6.00
CA ILE A 171 12.36 -9.70 -4.75
C ILE A 171 11.26 -9.25 -3.80
N PHE A 172 10.64 -10.20 -3.09
CA PHE A 172 9.54 -9.90 -2.17
C PHE A 172 9.72 -10.64 -0.85
N ASN A 173 8.89 -10.33 0.13
CA ASN A 173 8.86 -11.01 1.42
C ASN A 173 7.52 -11.74 1.66
N PHE A 174 7.43 -12.40 2.81
CA PHE A 174 6.23 -13.15 3.18
C PHE A 174 4.99 -12.25 3.36
N ALA A 175 5.17 -11.04 3.91
CA ALA A 175 4.11 -10.04 4.01
C ALA A 175 3.54 -9.64 2.64
N ASP A 176 4.36 -9.42 1.62
CA ASP A 176 3.91 -9.10 0.26
C ASP A 176 3.12 -10.26 -0.35
N ALA A 177 3.57 -11.49 -0.13
CA ALA A 177 2.85 -12.69 -0.55
C ALA A 177 1.47 -12.78 0.13
N CYS A 178 1.35 -12.44 1.41
CA CYS A 178 0.07 -12.42 2.13
C CYS A 178 -0.90 -11.39 1.53
N ILE A 179 -0.42 -10.19 1.21
CA ILE A 179 -1.22 -9.16 0.54
C ILE A 179 -1.67 -9.66 -0.83
N PHE A 180 -0.73 -10.14 -1.65
CA PHE A 180 -1.01 -10.61 -3.01
C PHE A 180 -2.07 -11.72 -3.02
N VAL A 181 -1.86 -12.78 -2.23
CA VAL A 181 -2.82 -13.90 -2.17
C VAL A 181 -4.16 -13.43 -1.62
N GLY A 182 -4.19 -12.53 -0.64
CA GLY A 182 -5.42 -11.97 -0.09
C GLY A 182 -6.23 -11.20 -1.14
N VAL A 183 -5.56 -10.35 -1.90
CA VAL A 183 -6.18 -9.62 -3.01
C VAL A 183 -6.67 -10.58 -4.09
N CYS A 184 -5.87 -11.57 -4.49
CA CYS A 184 -6.29 -12.59 -5.46
C CYS A 184 -7.54 -13.36 -5.01
N ILE A 185 -7.62 -13.76 -3.74
CA ILE A 185 -8.82 -14.44 -3.20
C ILE A 185 -10.04 -13.52 -3.31
N ILE A 186 -9.92 -12.24 -2.97
CA ILE A 186 -11.04 -11.29 -3.08
C ILE A 186 -11.50 -11.14 -4.53
N LEU A 187 -10.55 -10.99 -5.46
CA LEU A 187 -10.84 -10.79 -6.88
C LEU A 187 -11.47 -12.04 -7.52
N ILE A 188 -10.92 -13.23 -7.26
CA ILE A 188 -11.41 -14.49 -7.83
C ILE A 188 -12.81 -14.82 -7.31
N PHE A 189 -13.06 -14.60 -6.02
CA PHE A 189 -14.34 -14.95 -5.38
C PHE A 189 -15.29 -13.76 -5.20
N GLN A 190 -15.06 -12.65 -5.93
CA GLN A 190 -15.88 -11.44 -5.80
C GLN A 190 -17.38 -11.71 -6.02
N GLY A 191 -17.73 -12.57 -6.98
CA GLY A 191 -19.13 -12.93 -7.27
C GLY A 191 -19.80 -13.77 -6.18
N THR A 192 -19.01 -14.48 -5.38
CA THR A 192 -19.50 -15.24 -4.22
C THR A 192 -19.58 -14.37 -2.96
N PHE A 193 -18.69 -13.39 -2.83
CA PHE A 193 -18.64 -12.49 -1.67
C PHE A 193 -19.64 -11.34 -1.76
N PHE A 194 -19.98 -10.91 -2.96
CA PHE A 194 -20.92 -9.81 -3.22
C PHE A 194 -22.00 -10.26 -4.22
N PRO A 195 -23.04 -11.00 -3.79
CA PRO A 195 -24.18 -11.29 -4.63
C PRO A 195 -24.79 -9.95 -5.10
N ARG A 196 -24.91 -9.75 -6.42
CA ARG A 196 -25.58 -8.55 -6.96
C ARG A 196 -27.03 -8.53 -6.49
N LEU A 197 -27.45 -7.38 -5.98
CA LEU A 197 -28.85 -7.08 -5.72
C LEU A 197 -29.52 -6.69 -7.05
N ASP A 198 -29.56 -7.62 -8.02
CA ASP A 198 -30.25 -7.39 -9.29
C ASP A 198 -31.33 -8.46 -9.45
N GLU A 199 -32.50 -8.21 -8.86
CA GLU A 199 -33.79 -8.38 -9.54
C GLU A 199 -34.74 -7.29 -9.00
N PRO A 200 -35.09 -6.25 -9.79
CA PRO A 200 -36.32 -5.53 -9.54
C PRO A 200 -37.46 -6.54 -9.66
N GLN A 201 -38.23 -6.72 -8.59
CA GLN A 201 -39.53 -7.36 -8.72
C GLN A 201 -40.34 -6.46 -9.64
N ASP A 202 -40.61 -6.94 -10.85
CA ASP A 202 -41.56 -6.28 -11.75
C ASP A 202 -42.84 -5.99 -10.97
N GLU A 203 -43.15 -4.71 -10.89
CA GLU A 203 -44.41 -4.18 -10.42
C GLU A 203 -45.53 -4.88 -11.21
N VAL A 204 -46.25 -5.78 -10.55
CA VAL A 204 -47.59 -6.17 -11.03
C VAL A 204 -48.53 -5.09 -10.53
N GLU A 205 -48.52 -3.94 -11.19
CA GLU A 205 -49.58 -2.94 -11.09
C GLU A 205 -50.50 -3.05 -12.31
N SER A 206 -51.74 -3.44 -12.00
CA SER A 206 -53.01 -3.24 -12.72
C SER A 206 -53.00 -2.96 -14.22
N ASP A 207 -53.72 -3.81 -14.96
CA ASP A 207 -54.53 -3.33 -16.07
C ASP A 207 -55.95 -3.86 -15.92
N GLU A 208 -56.90 -2.93 -15.75
CA GLU A 208 -58.34 -3.21 -15.79
C GLU A 208 -58.74 -3.63 -17.21
N THR A 209 -59.57 -4.67 -17.35
CA THR A 209 -60.55 -4.69 -18.44
C THR A 209 -61.86 -5.30 -17.96
N THR A 210 -62.90 -4.48 -18.09
CA THR A 210 -64.31 -4.66 -17.83
C THR A 210 -64.92 -5.90 -18.49
N GLU A 211 -65.73 -6.69 -17.78
CA GLU A 211 -67.14 -6.99 -18.10
C GLU A 211 -67.78 -8.09 -17.20
N ALA A 212 -69.12 -7.95 -17.05
CA ALA A 212 -70.13 -8.93 -16.58
C ALA A 212 -70.52 -8.99 -15.08
N ILE A 213 -71.35 -8.02 -14.70
CA ILE A 213 -72.68 -8.15 -14.05
C ILE A 213 -72.99 -9.45 -13.28
N ALA A 214 -73.23 -9.36 -11.96
CA ALA A 214 -74.32 -10.07 -11.28
C ALA A 214 -74.71 -9.37 -9.96
N ILE A 215 -76.01 -9.29 -9.76
CA ILE A 215 -76.79 -8.60 -8.72
C ILE A 215 -76.77 -9.40 -7.41
N GLU A 216 -76.57 -8.76 -6.26
CA GLU A 216 -77.47 -8.80 -5.07
C GLU A 216 -76.89 -8.04 -3.86
N ASN A 217 -77.74 -7.17 -3.30
CA ASN A 217 -77.69 -6.54 -1.96
C ASN A 217 -78.48 -7.45 -0.98
N PRO A 218 -78.65 -7.19 0.34
CA PRO A 218 -78.04 -6.18 1.25
C PRO A 218 -77.73 -6.77 2.67
N THR A 219 -77.63 -5.88 3.68
CA THR A 219 -77.65 -6.05 5.16
C THR A 219 -76.28 -6.30 5.81
N ASP A 220 -75.88 -5.66 6.91
CA ASP A 220 -76.58 -4.85 7.90
C ASP A 220 -75.56 -4.06 8.75
N GLU A 221 -76.10 -3.12 9.51
CA GLU A 221 -75.57 -2.55 10.76
C GLU A 221 -74.56 -1.38 10.78
N ALA A 222 -75.10 -0.30 11.33
CA ALA A 222 -74.46 0.91 11.80
C ALA A 222 -73.73 0.71 13.14
N VAL A 223 -72.63 1.45 13.36
CA VAL A 223 -72.32 2.05 14.67
C VAL A 223 -71.74 3.45 14.47
N VAL A 224 -72.46 4.42 15.03
CA VAL A 224 -72.11 5.83 15.24
C VAL A 224 -71.51 5.96 16.64
N ALA A 225 -70.45 6.77 16.83
CA ALA A 225 -70.20 7.61 18.02
C ALA A 225 -68.80 8.27 17.92
N THR A 226 -68.75 9.56 17.55
CA THR A 226 -68.42 10.75 18.40
C THR A 226 -66.93 10.93 18.74
N THR A 227 -66.27 11.92 18.13
CA THR A 227 -66.11 13.33 18.57
C THR A 227 -64.95 13.50 19.57
N ASP A 228 -63.88 14.17 19.16
CA ASP A 228 -63.43 15.42 19.80
C ASP A 228 -62.37 16.14 18.95
N ALA A 229 -62.64 17.42 18.71
CA ALA A 229 -61.76 18.43 18.16
C ALA A 229 -60.87 18.99 19.33
N ILE A 230 -59.78 19.75 19.14
CA ILE A 230 -59.76 21.16 18.74
C ILE A 230 -58.29 21.68 18.72
N ALA A 231 -58.01 22.53 17.72
CA ALA A 231 -57.11 23.70 17.61
C ALA A 231 -55.56 23.59 17.66
N THR A 232 -54.98 23.82 16.47
CA THR A 232 -54.18 24.99 16.05
C THR A 232 -53.80 26.06 17.09
N GLU A 233 -52.51 26.37 17.19
CA GLU A 233 -51.98 27.74 17.28
C GLU A 233 -50.72 27.88 16.40
N GLN A 234 -50.71 28.92 15.56
CA GLN A 234 -49.54 29.48 14.90
C GLN A 234 -48.87 30.49 15.85
N LEU A 235 -47.55 30.69 15.71
CA LEU A 235 -46.91 32.01 15.78
C LEU A 235 -45.50 31.95 15.15
N THR A 236 -45.32 32.83 14.17
CA THR A 236 -44.09 33.44 13.62
C THR A 236 -43.29 34.15 14.74
N GLU A 237 -41.99 34.47 14.69
CA GLU A 237 -41.23 35.21 13.66
C GLU A 237 -39.75 35.45 14.13
N VAL A 238 -38.90 35.89 13.19
CA VAL A 238 -37.60 36.65 13.32
C VAL A 238 -36.32 35.83 13.62
N SER A 239 -35.44 35.56 12.64
CA SER A 239 -34.36 36.40 12.04
C SER A 239 -33.13 36.62 12.92
N GLU A 240 -31.97 36.13 12.47
CA GLU A 240 -30.76 36.95 12.35
C GLU A 240 -29.73 36.29 11.42
N SER A 241 -29.11 37.14 10.61
CA SER A 241 -28.14 36.89 9.56
C SER A 241 -26.81 37.55 9.92
N SER A 242 -25.67 36.90 9.66
CA SER A 242 -24.38 37.57 9.38
C SER A 242 -23.43 36.58 8.67
N GLU A 243 -23.04 36.90 7.43
CA GLU A 243 -21.67 37.33 7.03
C GLU A 243 -20.75 36.13 6.69
N LEU A 244 -19.94 36.07 5.63
CA LEU A 244 -19.51 37.00 4.58
C LEU A 244 -18.85 36.15 3.47
N GLU A 245 -19.20 36.39 2.20
CA GLU A 245 -18.41 35.98 1.03
C GLU A 245 -17.39 37.08 0.70
N SER A 246 -16.13 36.71 0.48
CA SER A 246 -15.29 37.24 -0.61
C SER A 246 -13.90 36.60 -0.60
N ASN A 247 -13.58 35.85 -1.66
CA ASN A 247 -12.21 35.53 -2.06
C ASN A 247 -12.20 35.41 -3.59
N ASN A 248 -11.60 36.37 -4.27
CA ASN A 248 -10.83 36.15 -5.50
C ASN A 248 -10.23 37.47 -5.98
N LEU A 249 -8.89 37.52 -5.97
CA LEU A 249 -8.10 38.48 -6.75
C LEU A 249 -7.01 37.67 -7.46
N THR A 250 -7.02 37.85 -8.77
CA THR A 250 -6.21 37.24 -9.83
C THR A 250 -4.77 37.74 -9.88
N GLU A 251 -3.87 36.84 -10.28
CA GLU A 251 -2.55 37.08 -10.86
C GLU A 251 -2.56 38.10 -12.03
N ASN A 252 -1.44 38.80 -12.21
CA ASN A 252 -0.82 39.08 -13.52
C ASN A 252 0.62 39.65 -13.36
N GLU A 253 1.57 38.88 -13.87
CA GLU A 253 2.78 39.18 -14.68
C GLU A 253 3.89 40.22 -14.30
N ASP A 254 5.12 39.75 -14.59
CA ASP A 254 6.53 40.24 -14.58
C ASP A 254 6.78 41.54 -15.43
N PRO A 255 8.00 42.09 -15.73
CA PRO A 255 9.39 41.77 -15.33
C PRO A 255 10.31 42.99 -15.01
N THR A 256 11.47 42.82 -14.33
CA THR A 256 12.73 43.53 -14.70
C THR A 256 14.02 42.94 -14.08
N GLN A 257 15.08 43.01 -14.88
CA GLN A 257 16.46 42.52 -14.77
C GLN A 257 17.34 43.21 -13.71
N GLU A 258 18.39 42.54 -13.23
CA GLU A 258 19.81 42.96 -13.34
C GLU A 258 20.80 41.97 -12.66
N THR A 259 21.80 41.51 -13.43
CA THR A 259 23.13 40.97 -13.02
C THR A 259 24.18 42.00 -13.52
N PRO A 260 25.52 41.95 -13.26
CA PRO A 260 26.36 40.94 -12.56
C PRO A 260 27.49 41.53 -11.66
N SER A 261 28.26 40.68 -10.96
CA SER A 261 29.72 40.88 -10.80
C SER A 261 30.47 39.61 -10.40
N GLU A 262 31.47 39.29 -11.21
CA GLU A 262 32.58 38.33 -11.02
C GLU A 262 33.73 39.02 -10.26
N PRO A 263 34.76 38.30 -9.76
CA PRO A 263 35.94 38.04 -10.61
C PRO A 263 36.65 36.66 -10.41
N ALA A 264 37.22 36.12 -11.51
CA ALA A 264 38.61 35.65 -11.79
C ALA A 264 39.57 35.37 -10.59
N GLU A 265 40.58 34.49 -10.59
CA GLU A 265 41.43 33.77 -11.57
C GLU A 265 42.28 32.75 -10.74
N GLU A 266 42.41 31.47 -11.12
CA GLU A 266 43.60 30.81 -11.71
C GLU A 266 44.90 30.71 -10.85
N VAL A 267 45.48 29.48 -10.76
CA VAL A 267 46.89 29.12 -11.04
C VAL A 267 47.19 27.68 -10.55
N GLN A 268 47.49 26.77 -11.49
CA GLN A 268 48.23 25.51 -11.26
C GLN A 268 49.74 25.76 -11.36
N PRO A 269 50.63 24.88 -10.85
CA PRO A 269 51.97 24.75 -11.39
C PRO A 269 52.19 23.43 -12.13
N THR A 270 52.90 23.58 -13.22
CA THR A 270 53.30 22.66 -14.27
C THR A 270 54.43 21.71 -13.87
N SER A 271 54.49 20.61 -14.60
CA SER A 271 55.58 19.63 -14.71
C SER A 271 56.82 20.18 -15.43
N GLU A 272 58.02 19.89 -14.94
CA GLU A 272 59.25 19.79 -15.75
C GLU A 272 60.22 18.71 -15.20
N THR A 273 60.70 17.85 -16.10
CA THR A 273 61.92 16.98 -16.07
C THR A 273 62.92 17.66 -17.04
N PRO A 274 64.26 17.37 -17.19
CA PRO A 274 64.95 16.09 -16.95
C PRO A 274 66.49 16.08 -16.63
N LEU A 275 67.02 14.85 -16.46
CA LEU A 275 68.35 14.31 -16.87
C LEU A 275 69.70 14.85 -16.32
N ALA A 276 70.51 13.92 -15.76
CA ALA A 276 71.89 13.54 -16.20
C ALA A 276 72.62 12.79 -15.06
N GLU A 277 72.86 11.47 -15.16
CA GLU A 277 74.05 10.78 -15.71
C GLU A 277 75.16 10.47 -14.68
N GLY A 278 75.71 9.24 -14.76
CA GLY A 278 77.04 8.85 -14.27
C GLY A 278 77.02 7.65 -13.32
N HIS A 279 77.18 6.40 -13.82
CA HIS A 279 78.43 5.60 -13.80
C HIS A 279 78.86 5.20 -12.37
N VAL A 280 79.08 3.93 -11.98
CA VAL A 280 79.98 2.91 -12.52
C VAL A 280 79.61 1.52 -11.94
N SER A 281 79.88 0.48 -12.75
CA SER A 281 80.02 -0.97 -12.48
C SER A 281 80.85 -1.34 -11.22
N ASN A 282 80.89 -2.54 -10.63
CA ASN A 282 81.09 -3.91 -11.14
C ASN A 282 80.96 -4.92 -9.93
N PRO A 283 81.21 -6.25 -10.04
CA PRO A 283 80.36 -7.29 -9.45
C PRO A 283 81.13 -8.26 -8.50
N ASP A 284 80.47 -9.37 -8.17
CA ASP A 284 81.00 -10.68 -7.74
C ASP A 284 81.72 -10.83 -6.38
N LYS A 285 81.11 -11.65 -5.51
CA LYS A 285 81.68 -12.94 -5.08
C LYS A 285 80.73 -13.75 -4.19
N ASP A 286 80.25 -14.86 -4.75
CA ASP A 286 80.45 -16.23 -4.26
C ASP A 286 80.41 -16.56 -2.76
N THR A 287 79.49 -17.50 -2.44
CA THR A 287 79.62 -18.62 -1.48
C THR A 287 79.67 -18.24 0.01
N ASN A 288 79.13 -18.98 0.99
CA ASN A 288 78.94 -20.41 1.15
C ASN A 288 78.04 -20.65 2.38
N SER A 289 77.29 -21.76 2.36
CA SER A 289 76.76 -22.53 3.51
C SER A 289 75.65 -21.96 4.38
#